data_AF-A0A2R6D6Q8-F1
#
_entry.id   AF-A0A2R6D6Q8-F1
#
_cell.length_a   1.000
_cell.length_b   1.000
_cell.length_c   1.000
_cell.angle_alpha   90.00
_cell.angle_beta   90.00
_cell.angle_gamma   90.00
#
_symmetry.space_group_name_H-M   'P 1'
#
loop_
_entity.id
_entity.type
_entity.pdbx_description
1 polymer ?
#
loop_
_entity_poly.entity_id
_entity_poly.type
_entity_poly.pdbx_seq_one_letter_code
_entity_poly.pdbx_strand_id
1 'polypeptide(L)'
;MSEFELDLQSAEGDMDVPDGENVVLGILDGETPDAEWVALVETGNTLVLDIEGDLSELAAGFANEITDLGGELMHFRGFLVVSPPARPIDTDRL
;
A
#
# COMPACT_ATOMS: atom_id res chain seq x y z
N MET A 1 12.86 -40.17 -11.55
CA MET A 1 12.17 -38.88 -11.76
C MET A 1 12.05 -38.25 -10.37
N SER A 2 13.19 -37.84 -9.81
CA SER A 2 13.75 -36.47 -9.74
C SER A 2 13.27 -35.76 -8.47
N GLU A 3 14.20 -35.66 -7.52
CA GLU A 3 14.13 -34.77 -6.36
C GLU A 3 13.83 -33.35 -6.87
N PHE A 4 12.67 -32.82 -6.50
CA PHE A 4 12.33 -31.42 -6.71
C PHE A 4 13.11 -30.61 -5.66
N GLU A 5 14.33 -30.19 -6.01
CA GLU A 5 14.97 -29.06 -5.35
C GLU A 5 14.14 -27.82 -5.68
N LEU A 6 13.33 -27.39 -4.70
CA LEU A 6 12.68 -26.08 -4.71
C LEU A 6 13.78 -25.02 -4.67
N ASP A 7 14.12 -24.50 -5.85
CA ASP A 7 15.02 -23.36 -6.01
C ASP A 7 14.30 -22.09 -5.55
N LEU A 8 14.34 -21.85 -4.23
CA LEU A 8 13.81 -20.65 -3.58
C LEU A 8 14.49 -19.37 -4.07
N GLN A 9 15.61 -19.47 -4.79
CA GLN A 9 16.37 -18.32 -5.28
C GLN A 9 15.72 -17.61 -6.48
N SER A 10 14.76 -18.25 -7.16
CA SER A 10 14.04 -17.65 -8.31
C SER A 10 12.75 -16.92 -7.92
N ALA A 11 12.31 -16.97 -6.66
CA ALA A 11 11.06 -16.35 -6.23
C ALA A 11 11.21 -14.90 -5.72
N GLU A 12 12.44 -14.41 -5.53
CA GLU A 12 12.72 -13.08 -4.96
C GLU A 12 12.88 -11.97 -6.02
N GLY A 13 12.70 -12.29 -7.31
CA GLY A 13 13.09 -11.41 -8.42
C GLY A 13 12.01 -10.49 -9.01
N ASP A 14 10.73 -10.74 -8.74
CA ASP A 14 9.63 -9.96 -9.29
C ASP A 14 8.70 -9.52 -8.15
N MET A 15 9.14 -8.51 -7.38
CA MET A 15 8.16 -7.57 -6.82
C MET A 15 7.60 -6.80 -8.02
N ASP A 16 6.66 -7.43 -8.72
CA ASP A 16 5.86 -6.87 -9.79
C ASP A 16 4.99 -5.79 -9.14
N VAL A 17 5.59 -4.63 -8.86
CA VAL A 17 4.88 -3.46 -8.35
C VAL A 17 3.79 -3.23 -9.38
N PRO A 18 2.51 -3.48 -9.03
CA PRO A 18 1.45 -3.53 -10.03
C PRO A 18 1.48 -2.25 -10.83
N ASP A 19 1.49 -2.39 -12.16
CA ASP A 19 1.46 -1.26 -13.09
C ASP A 19 0.44 -0.23 -12.60
N GLY A 20 0.85 1.05 -12.59
CA GLY A 20 0.04 2.13 -12.06
C GLY A 20 -1.39 2.10 -12.57
N GLU A 21 -2.34 2.49 -11.70
CA GLU A 21 -3.81 2.53 -11.90
C GLU A 21 -4.62 1.44 -11.15
N ASN A 22 -3.98 0.48 -10.49
CA ASN A 22 -4.70 -0.54 -9.72
C ASN A 22 -5.21 -0.04 -8.35
N VAL A 23 -6.11 -0.83 -7.76
CA VAL A 23 -6.52 -0.73 -6.36
C VAL A 23 -5.93 -1.92 -5.62
N VAL A 24 -5.05 -1.65 -4.66
CA VAL A 24 -4.34 -2.66 -3.87
C VAL A 24 -5.02 -2.80 -2.52
N LEU A 25 -5.36 -4.04 -2.15
CA LEU A 25 -5.90 -4.38 -0.85
C LEU A 25 -4.77 -4.92 0.04
N GLY A 26 -4.69 -4.46 1.27
CA GLY A 26 -3.67 -4.89 2.22
C GLY A 26 -4.17 -4.87 3.66
N ILE A 27 -3.31 -5.34 4.56
CA ILE A 27 -3.51 -5.22 6.00
C ILE A 27 -2.41 -4.28 6.50
N LEU A 28 -2.80 -3.30 7.31
CA LEU A 28 -1.90 -2.41 8.02
C LEU A 28 -1.72 -2.96 9.43
N ASP A 29 -0.73 -3.84 9.58
CA ASP A 29 -0.31 -4.51 10.83
C ASP A 29 1.15 -4.17 11.23
N GLY A 30 1.88 -3.48 10.34
CA GLY A 30 3.28 -3.10 10.52
C GLY A 30 4.28 -4.15 10.05
N GLU A 31 3.84 -5.27 9.46
CA GLU A 31 4.72 -6.26 8.85
C GLU A 31 5.23 -5.79 7.47
N THR A 32 4.39 -5.08 6.71
CA THR A 32 4.78 -4.47 5.44
C THR A 32 5.56 -3.17 5.68
N PRO A 33 6.78 -3.01 5.13
CA PRO A 33 7.57 -1.80 5.27
C PRO A 33 6.88 -0.56 4.69
N ASP A 34 7.03 0.59 5.37
CA ASP A 34 6.44 1.87 4.94
C ASP A 34 6.81 2.26 3.50
N ALA A 35 8.07 2.02 3.11
CA ALA A 35 8.57 2.34 1.78
C ALA A 35 7.85 1.58 0.65
N GLU A 36 7.29 0.39 0.94
CA GLU A 36 6.53 -0.38 -0.03
C GLU A 36 5.17 0.28 -0.31
N TRP A 37 4.50 0.77 0.72
CA TRP A 37 3.27 1.54 0.56
C TRP A 37 3.50 2.83 -0.22
N VAL A 38 4.59 3.55 0.08
CA VAL A 38 4.97 4.76 -0.67
C VAL A 38 5.19 4.44 -2.13
N ALA A 39 5.98 3.41 -2.46
CA ALA A 39 6.29 3.02 -3.83
C ALA A 39 5.02 2.64 -4.63
N LEU A 40 4.05 1.97 -4.00
CA LEU A 40 2.76 1.66 -4.64
C LEU A 40 1.98 2.94 -4.97
N VAL A 41 1.97 3.94 -4.10
CA VAL A 41 1.28 5.21 -4.37
C VAL A 41 2.04 6.04 -5.39
N GLU A 42 3.38 6.06 -5.35
CA GLU A 42 4.22 6.74 -6.34
C GLU A 42 4.02 6.20 -7.76
N THR A 43 3.83 4.89 -7.89
CA THR A 43 3.47 4.25 -9.17
C THR A 43 2.02 4.55 -9.60
N GLY A 44 1.23 5.21 -8.75
CA GLY A 44 -0.11 5.66 -9.06
C GLY A 44 -1.20 4.67 -8.63
N ASN A 45 -0.92 3.72 -7.74
CA ASN A 45 -1.92 2.81 -7.19
C ASN A 45 -2.68 3.45 -6.01
N THR A 46 -3.96 3.08 -5.85
CA THR A 46 -4.77 3.42 -4.68
C THR A 46 -4.72 2.25 -3.71
N LEU A 47 -4.47 2.51 -2.43
CA LEU A 47 -4.43 1.50 -1.38
C LEU A 47 -5.72 1.51 -0.56
N VAL A 48 -6.20 0.33 -0.20
CA VAL A 48 -7.25 0.14 0.80
C VAL A 48 -6.72 -0.86 1.81
N LEU A 49 -6.35 -0.36 2.99
CA LEU A 49 -5.67 -1.14 4.02
C LEU A 49 -6.60 -1.39 5.20
N ASP A 50 -6.81 -2.64 5.57
CA ASP A 50 -7.51 -2.99 6.82
C ASP A 50 -6.59 -2.71 8.01
N ILE A 51 -7.05 -1.94 9.00
CA ILE A 51 -6.19 -1.48 10.10
C ILE A 51 -6.24 -2.49 11.25
N GLU A 52 -5.11 -3.15 11.53
CA GLU A 52 -4.92 -4.04 12.67
C GLU A 52 -3.99 -3.42 13.71
N GLY A 53 -4.46 -2.39 14.40
CA GLY A 53 -3.71 -1.74 15.48
C GLY A 53 -4.02 -0.26 15.62
N ASP A 54 -3.03 0.51 16.08
CA ASP A 54 -3.12 1.97 16.13
C ASP A 54 -2.72 2.58 14.79
N LEU A 55 -3.69 3.19 14.09
CA LEU A 55 -3.47 3.84 12.81
C LEU A 55 -2.38 4.92 12.87
N SER A 56 -2.31 5.68 13.96
CA SER A 56 -1.37 6.80 14.04
C SER A 56 0.07 6.29 14.11
N GLU A 57 0.30 5.21 14.86
CA GLU A 57 1.60 4.54 14.93
C GLU A 57 1.97 3.88 13.60
N LEU A 58 1.03 3.13 13.01
CA LEU A 58 1.27 2.36 11.80
C LEU A 58 1.41 3.23 10.54
N ALA A 59 0.69 4.34 10.46
CA ALA A 59 0.76 5.25 9.31
C ALA A 59 1.84 6.34 9.46
N ALA A 60 2.39 6.57 10.66
CA ALA A 60 3.36 7.64 10.89
C ALA A 60 4.58 7.55 9.96
N GLY A 61 4.97 6.33 9.57
CA GLY A 61 6.13 6.08 8.73
C GLY A 61 5.96 6.56 7.29
N PHE A 62 4.78 6.38 6.68
CA PHE A 62 4.55 6.75 5.28
C PHE A 62 3.63 7.96 5.08
N ALA A 63 2.80 8.35 6.07
CA ALA A 63 1.77 9.38 5.87
C ALA A 63 2.34 10.74 5.45
N ASN A 64 3.50 11.12 5.99
CA ASN A 64 4.18 12.35 5.61
C ASN A 64 4.67 12.27 4.15
N GLU A 65 5.31 11.15 3.78
CA GLU A 65 5.83 10.95 2.41
C GLU A 65 4.70 10.96 1.37
N ILE A 66 3.58 10.28 1.65
CA ILE A 66 2.39 10.32 0.78
C ILE A 66 1.86 11.75 0.62
N THR A 67 1.79 12.52 1.71
CA THR A 67 1.32 13.90 1.67
C THR A 67 2.28 14.79 0.88
N ASP A 68 3.59 14.60 1.03
CA ASP A 68 4.63 15.32 0.30
C ASP A 68 4.60 15.01 -1.21
N LEU A 69 4.19 13.79 -1.58
CA LEU A 69 3.90 13.40 -2.97
C LEU A 69 2.60 14.01 -3.52
N GLY A 70 1.81 14.69 -2.68
CA GLY A 70 0.51 15.25 -3.03
C GLY A 70 -0.63 14.21 -3.05
N GLY A 71 -0.41 13.04 -2.47
CA GLY A 71 -1.45 12.04 -2.25
C GLY A 71 -2.37 12.39 -1.08
N GLU A 72 -3.44 11.61 -0.94
CA GLU A 72 -4.45 11.77 0.11
C GLU A 72 -4.56 10.51 0.96
N LEU A 73 -4.74 10.68 2.27
CA LEU A 73 -5.01 9.58 3.21
C LEU A 73 -6.35 9.83 3.91
N MET A 74 -7.19 8.80 3.99
CA MET A 74 -8.47 8.86 4.67
C MET A 74 -8.76 7.58 5.45
N HIS A 75 -9.05 7.72 6.74
CA HIS A 75 -9.61 6.63 7.53
C HIS A 75 -11.13 6.53 7.29
N PHE A 76 -11.59 5.35 6.84
CA PHE A 76 -12.99 5.04 6.58
C PHE A 76 -13.38 3.68 7.14
N ARG A 77 -14.24 3.68 8.17
CA ARG A 77 -14.86 2.48 8.78
C ARG A 77 -13.90 1.32 9.10
N GLY A 78 -12.71 1.62 9.60
CA GLY A 78 -11.68 0.63 9.94
C GLY A 78 -10.63 0.41 8.85
N PHE A 79 -10.80 1.02 7.68
CA PHE A 79 -9.84 0.98 6.59
C PHE A 79 -9.10 2.29 6.43
N LEU A 80 -7.83 2.24 6.09
CA LEU A 80 -7.08 3.38 5.58
C LEU A 80 -7.13 3.35 4.04
N VAL A 81 -7.74 4.37 3.45
CA VAL A 81 -7.70 4.62 2.01
C VAL A 81 -6.57 5.58 1.73
N VAL A 82 -5.66 5.20 0.82
CA VAL A 82 -4.54 6.04 0.38
C VAL A 82 -4.64 6.21 -1.12
N SER A 83 -4.57 7.44 -1.60
CA SER A 83 -4.74 7.75 -3.02
C SER A 83 -3.60 8.60 -3.57
N PRO A 84 -3.15 8.36 -4.80
CA PRO A 84 -2.10 9.16 -5.44
C PRO A 84 -2.62 10.55 -5.85
N PRO A 85 -1.73 11.52 -6.11
CA PRO A 85 -2.11 12.89 -6.50
C PRO A 85 -3.03 12.97 -7.74
N ALA A 86 -2.96 11.97 -8.64
CA ALA A 86 -3.80 11.93 -9.83
C ALA A 86 -5.26 11.48 -9.57
N ARG A 87 -5.57 10.96 -8.38
CA ARG A 87 -6.90 10.42 -8.03
C ARG A 87 -7.34 10.95 -6.66
N PRO A 88 -8.09 12.06 -6.58
CA PRO A 88 -8.60 12.55 -5.30
C PRO A 88 -9.70 11.64 -4.73
N ILE A 89 -9.85 11.61 -3.41
CA ILE A 89 -10.89 10.85 -2.72
C ILE A 89 -12.15 11.72 -2.62
N ASP A 90 -13.22 11.32 -3.33
CA ASP A 90 -14.53 11.98 -3.22
C ASP A 90 -15.26 11.51 -1.93
N THR A 91 -15.53 12.47 -1.04
CA THR A 91 -16.17 12.24 0.27
C THR A 91 -17.55 12.88 0.39
N ASP A 92 -18.10 13.47 -0.67
CA ASP A 92 -19.35 14.25 -0.63
C ASP A 92 -20.60 13.42 -0.26
N ARG A 93 -20.50 12.09 -0.29
CA ARG A 93 -21.61 11.14 -0.08
C ARG A 93 -21.54 10.35 1.24
N LEU A 94 -20.58 10.67 2.10
CA LEU A 94 -20.40 10.02 3.41
C LEU A 94 -21.29 10.61 4.51
#